data_AF-A0A1E4ZNS2-F1
#
_entry.id   AF-A0A1E4ZNS2-F1
#
_cell.length_a   1.000
_cell.length_b   1.000
_cell.length_c   1.000
_cell.angle_alpha   90.00
_cell.angle_beta   90.00
_cell.angle_gamma   90.00
#
_symmetry.space_group_name_H-M   'P 1'
#
loop_
_entity.id
_entity.type
_entity.pdbx_description
1 polymer ?
#
loop_
_entity_poly.entity_id
_entity_poly.type
_entity_poly.pdbx_seq_one_letter_code
_entity_poly.pdbx_strand_id
1 'polypeptide(L)'
;MYENQGQLFPYTGVSRDLNCPQMKCAGRHCLVDFWGARYLQDPEQIETALRNSAAAANAVVLHVHVHRFGGAGGVTGVALLAESHISVHTWPEYDYAAFDVFLCHEADPTAAVEVLKTVFQPRQEQVREIRRGEIFPRQGEVIPRSHASTAKAESPIGPRGPRTNRH
;
A
#
# COMPACT_ATOMS: atom_id res chain seq x y z
N MET A 1 21.22 -25.44 36.96
CA MET A 1 19.80 -25.83 36.87
C MET A 1 18.99 -24.54 36.70
N TYR A 2 18.93 -23.91 35.53
CA TYR A 2 18.36 -24.41 34.29
C TYR A 2 19.31 -24.21 33.10
N GLU A 3 19.56 -25.29 32.35
CA GLU A 3 20.25 -25.27 31.06
C GLU A 3 19.33 -24.67 30.00
N ASN A 4 19.77 -23.60 29.36
CA ASN A 4 19.15 -23.09 28.14
C ASN A 4 19.83 -23.79 26.96
N GLN A 5 19.19 -24.82 26.43
CA GLN A 5 19.62 -25.51 25.22
C GLN A 5 19.47 -24.55 24.03
N GLY A 6 20.55 -23.84 23.70
CA GLY A 6 20.64 -23.02 22.51
C GLY A 6 20.50 -23.88 21.26
N GLN A 7 19.29 -23.95 20.72
CA GLN A 7 19.03 -24.52 19.41
C GLN A 7 19.67 -23.59 18.38
N LEU A 8 20.80 -24.03 17.82
CA LEU A 8 21.50 -23.38 16.72
C LEU A 8 20.56 -23.33 15.51
N PHE A 9 20.03 -22.15 15.16
CA PHE A 9 19.36 -21.95 13.88
C PHE A 9 20.42 -21.77 12.79
N PRO A 10 20.49 -22.64 11.76
CA PRO A 10 21.50 -22.54 10.73
C PRO A 10 21.07 -21.48 9.71
N TYR A 11 21.40 -20.21 9.94
CA TYR A 11 21.30 -19.15 8.93
C TYR A 11 22.64 -18.90 8.24
N THR A 12 23.36 -19.97 7.89
CA THR A 12 24.56 -19.90 7.06
C THR A 12 24.22 -20.41 5.66
N GLY A 13 23.80 -19.52 4.75
CA GLY A 13 23.65 -19.92 3.34
C GLY A 13 22.72 -19.11 2.45
N VAL A 14 22.42 -17.84 2.74
CA VAL A 14 21.67 -17.01 1.77
C VAL A 14 22.66 -16.45 0.74
N SER A 15 22.87 -17.17 -0.36
CA SER A 15 23.49 -16.57 -1.55
C SER A 15 22.62 -15.40 -1.99
N ARG A 16 23.21 -14.19 -2.04
CA ARG A 16 22.56 -13.02 -2.64
C ARG A 16 22.61 -13.17 -4.15
N ASP A 17 21.84 -14.11 -4.69
CA ASP A 17 21.65 -14.18 -6.13
C ASP A 17 20.73 -13.03 -6.54
N LEU A 18 21.35 -11.95 -7.02
CA LEU A 18 20.74 -10.69 -7.49
C LEU A 18 19.81 -10.87 -8.71
N ASN A 19 19.50 -12.11 -9.09
CA ASN A 19 18.67 -12.46 -10.24
C ASN A 19 17.42 -13.28 -9.85
N CYS A 20 17.01 -13.27 -8.57
CA CYS A 20 15.81 -13.96 -8.10
C CYS A 20 14.54 -13.26 -8.61
N PRO A 21 13.63 -13.97 -9.32
CA PRO A 21 12.38 -13.38 -9.80
C PRO A 21 11.51 -12.97 -8.61
N GLN A 22 11.17 -11.68 -8.57
CA GLN A 22 10.08 -11.08 -7.79
C GLN A 22 9.91 -11.61 -6.35
N MET A 23 10.80 -11.17 -5.46
CA MET A 23 10.62 -11.24 -4.00
C MET A 23 9.22 -10.79 -3.60
N LYS A 24 8.37 -11.73 -3.17
CA LYS A 24 7.05 -11.43 -2.59
C LYS A 24 7.23 -10.97 -1.15
N CYS A 25 6.39 -10.05 -0.70
CA CYS A 25 6.31 -9.65 0.71
C CYS A 25 4.85 -9.68 1.16
N ALA A 26 4.60 -9.87 2.45
CA ALA A 26 3.26 -9.86 3.02
C ALA A 26 2.58 -8.47 2.88
N GLY A 27 3.38 -7.40 2.91
CA GLY A 27 2.87 -6.05 2.68
C GLY A 27 3.97 -5.01 2.47
N ARG A 28 3.56 -3.82 2.06
CA ARG A 28 4.41 -2.64 1.85
C ARG A 28 4.03 -1.56 2.85
N HIS A 29 5.02 -1.02 3.53
CA HIS A 29 4.84 0.00 4.55
C HIS A 29 5.57 1.28 4.14
N CYS A 30 4.81 2.29 3.72
CA CYS A 30 5.34 3.61 3.41
C CYS A 30 5.30 4.48 4.67
N LEU A 31 6.47 4.91 5.12
CA LEU A 31 6.65 5.95 6.14
C LEU A 31 6.76 7.28 5.41
N VAL A 32 5.88 8.22 5.74
CA VAL A 32 5.73 9.49 5.01
C VAL A 32 5.88 10.65 5.98
N ASP A 33 6.87 11.49 5.71
CA ASP A 33 7.14 12.72 6.44
C ASP A 33 6.76 13.91 5.55
N PHE A 34 5.79 14.70 6.01
CA PHE A 34 5.30 15.89 5.33
C PHE A 34 5.65 17.15 6.13
N TRP A 35 6.38 18.07 5.50
CA TRP A 35 6.79 19.35 6.08
C TRP A 35 6.12 20.52 5.36
N GLY A 36 5.67 21.52 6.12
CA GLY A 36 4.86 22.61 5.59
C GLY A 36 3.45 22.15 5.18
N ALA A 37 2.89 21.17 5.90
CA ALA A 37 1.61 20.57 5.57
C ALA A 37 0.42 21.38 6.12
N ARG A 38 -0.72 21.28 5.43
CA ARG A 38 -1.98 21.96 5.77
C ARG A 38 -2.90 21.05 6.57
N TYR A 39 -3.94 21.62 7.16
CA TYR A 39 -5.00 20.86 7.86
C TYR A 39 -4.54 20.05 9.09
N LEU A 40 -3.39 20.41 9.69
CA LEU A 40 -2.77 19.69 10.81
C LEU A 40 -3.61 19.65 12.09
N GLN A 41 -4.61 20.52 12.22
CA GLN A 41 -5.51 20.60 13.38
C GLN A 41 -6.96 20.26 13.04
N ASP A 42 -7.23 19.80 11.82
CA ASP A 42 -8.57 19.57 11.30
C ASP A 42 -8.90 18.06 11.33
N PRO A 43 -9.63 17.58 12.36
CA PRO A 43 -9.92 16.16 12.49
C PRO A 43 -10.86 15.65 11.40
N GLU A 44 -11.76 16.48 10.86
CA GLU A 44 -12.70 16.08 9.81
C GLU A 44 -11.97 15.91 8.47
N GLN A 45 -11.06 16.84 8.15
CA GLN A 45 -10.24 16.74 6.96
C GLN A 45 -9.28 15.55 7.03
N ILE A 46 -8.73 15.27 8.21
CA ILE A 46 -7.87 14.10 8.46
C ILE A 46 -8.67 12.80 8.31
N GLU A 47 -9.85 12.69 8.93
CA GLU A 47 -10.70 11.50 8.78
C GLU A 47 -11.04 11.24 7.30
N THR A 48 -11.43 12.31 6.59
CA THR A 48 -11.73 12.24 5.16
C THR A 48 -10.51 11.79 4.34
N ALA A 49 -9.33 12.33 4.64
CA ALA A 49 -8.09 11.95 3.97
C ALA A 49 -7.75 10.47 4.18
N LEU A 50 -7.89 9.96 5.40
CA LEU A 50 -7.64 8.55 5.71
C LEU A 50 -8.60 7.62 4.95
N ARG A 51 -9.90 7.95 4.91
CA ARG A 51 -10.89 7.18 4.17
C ARG A 51 -10.63 7.18 2.66
N ASN A 52 -10.33 8.35 2.10
CA ASN A 52 -10.03 8.49 0.67
C ASN A 52 -8.74 7.78 0.29
N SER A 53 -7.73 7.80 1.16
CA SER A 53 -6.46 7.10 0.93
C SER A 53 -6.66 5.59 0.90
N ALA A 54 -7.44 5.05 1.85
CA ALA A 54 -7.80 3.64 1.85
C ALA A 54 -8.59 3.23 0.60
N ALA A 55 -9.57 4.04 0.18
CA ALA A 55 -10.35 3.79 -1.03
C ALA A 55 -9.48 3.82 -2.29
N ALA A 56 -8.59 4.80 -2.43
CA ALA A 56 -7.67 4.91 -3.57
C ALA A 56 -6.69 3.73 -3.64
N ALA A 57 -6.28 3.21 -2.48
CA ALA A 57 -5.44 2.03 -2.40
C ALA A 57 -6.18 0.70 -2.56
N ASN A 58 -7.50 0.73 -2.82
CA ASN A 58 -8.38 -0.44 -2.87
C ASN A 58 -8.37 -1.27 -1.57
N ALA A 59 -8.30 -0.59 -0.43
CA ALA A 59 -8.31 -1.20 0.90
C ALA A 59 -9.66 -1.05 1.59
N VAL A 60 -10.08 -2.11 2.30
CA VAL A 60 -11.34 -2.12 3.06
C VAL A 60 -11.13 -1.51 4.44
N VAL A 61 -11.85 -0.43 4.73
CA VAL A 61 -11.86 0.25 6.04
C VAL A 61 -12.81 -0.47 7.00
N LEU A 62 -12.29 -0.87 8.16
CA LEU A 62 -13.10 -1.40 9.26
C LEU A 62 -13.59 -0.26 10.17
N HIS A 63 -12.65 0.54 10.66
CA HIS A 63 -12.91 1.65 11.58
C HIS A 63 -11.96 2.80 11.31
N VAL A 64 -12.39 4.03 11.59
CA VAL A 64 -11.52 5.20 11.62
C VAL A 64 -11.70 5.88 12.97
N HIS A 65 -10.59 6.18 13.62
CA HIS A 65 -10.57 6.92 14.88
C HIS A 65 -9.65 8.12 14.72
N VAL A 66 -10.17 9.30 15.08
CA VAL A 66 -9.42 10.55 15.06
C VAL A 66 -9.58 11.24 16.42
N HIS A 67 -8.47 11.68 16.98
CA HIS A 67 -8.40 12.42 18.23
C HIS A 67 -7.63 13.71 18.01
N ARG A 68 -8.31 14.84 18.23
CA ARG A 68 -7.68 16.16 18.27
C ARG A 68 -7.28 16.48 19.71
N PHE A 69 -6.03 16.89 19.90
CA PHE A 69 -5.56 17.42 21.17
C PHE A 69 -6.00 18.88 21.33
N GLY A 70 -6.35 19.27 22.55
CA GLY A 70 -6.83 20.63 22.83
C GLY A 70 -5.75 21.72 22.64
N GLY A 71 -6.20 22.98 22.55
CA GLY A 71 -5.30 24.13 22.39
C GLY A 71 -4.66 24.19 21.00
N ALA A 72 -3.34 24.39 20.97
CA ALA A 72 -2.53 24.37 19.73
C ALA A 72 -2.05 22.96 19.34
N GLY A 73 -2.55 21.91 20.01
CA GLY A 73 -2.16 20.53 19.77
C GLY A 73 -2.61 20.03 18.39
N GLY A 74 -1.89 19.01 17.91
CA GLY A 74 -2.20 18.34 16.66
C GLY A 74 -3.34 17.32 16.77
N VAL A 75 -3.31 16.37 15.85
CA VAL A 75 -4.30 15.32 15.67
C VAL A 75 -3.56 13.99 15.53
N THR A 76 -4.09 12.97 16.18
CA THR A 76 -3.75 11.57 15.91
C THR A 76 -4.94 10.91 15.24
N GLY A 77 -4.69 10.22 14.12
CA GLY A 77 -5.71 9.50 13.38
C GLY A 77 -5.23 8.11 12.98
N VAL A 78 -6.15 7.14 12.93
CA VAL A 78 -5.88 5.80 12.41
C VAL A 78 -7.10 5.26 11.70
N ALA A 79 -6.91 4.78 10.48
CA ALA A 79 -7.82 3.90 9.77
C ALA A 79 -7.35 2.46 9.94
N LEU A 80 -8.13 1.66 10.66
CA LEU A 80 -7.95 0.22 10.72
C LEU A 80 -8.52 -0.40 9.45
N LEU A 81 -7.68 -1.14 8.74
CA LEU A 81 -8.05 -1.85 7.52
C LEU A 81 -8.18 -3.35 7.82
N ALA A 82 -8.77 -4.11 6.91
CA ALA A 82 -8.99 -5.55 7.11
C ALA A 82 -7.73 -6.33 7.56
N GLU A 83 -6.55 -5.97 7.04
CA GLU A 83 -5.28 -6.66 7.31
C GLU A 83 -4.12 -5.70 7.62
N SER A 84 -4.38 -4.40 7.77
CA SER A 84 -3.33 -3.38 7.83
C SER A 84 -3.84 -2.03 8.40
N HIS A 85 -3.14 -0.91 8.19
CA HIS A 85 -3.57 0.39 8.70
C HIS A 85 -3.00 1.58 7.91
N ILE A 86 -3.70 2.72 8.01
CA ILE A 86 -3.14 4.03 7.70
C ILE A 86 -3.23 4.88 8.97
N SER A 87 -2.12 5.40 9.48
CA SER A 87 -2.11 6.31 10.64
C SER A 87 -1.47 7.65 10.33
N VAL A 88 -1.81 8.65 11.15
CA VAL A 88 -1.25 9.99 11.11
C VAL A 88 -1.02 10.53 12.51
N HIS A 89 0.09 11.24 12.69
CA HIS A 89 0.33 12.14 13.80
C HIS A 89 0.75 13.49 13.26
N THR A 90 0.14 14.57 13.75
CA THR A 90 0.47 15.93 13.33
C THR A 90 1.06 16.75 14.47
N TRP A 91 1.97 17.66 14.12
CA TRP A 91 2.58 18.65 15.01
C TRP A 91 2.49 20.02 14.33
N PRO A 92 1.37 20.75 14.54
CA PRO A 92 1.16 22.07 13.95
C PRO A 92 2.27 23.07 14.31
N GLU A 93 2.88 22.96 15.49
CA GLU A 93 3.98 23.81 15.95
C GLU A 93 5.27 23.67 15.12
N TYR A 94 5.38 22.60 14.33
CA TYR A 94 6.51 22.33 13.42
C TYR A 94 6.08 22.28 11.95
N ASP A 95 4.83 22.63 11.64
CA ASP A 95 4.21 22.42 10.32
C ASP A 95 4.41 20.99 9.77
N TYR A 96 4.35 19.98 10.65
CA TYR A 96 4.75 18.61 10.34
C TYR A 96 3.61 17.61 10.51
N ALA A 97 3.57 16.61 9.62
CA ALA A 97 2.75 15.42 9.74
C ALA A 97 3.56 14.17 9.38
N ALA A 98 3.43 13.15 10.23
CA ALA A 98 3.96 11.81 9.99
C ALA A 98 2.79 10.89 9.63
N PHE A 99 2.91 10.15 8.53
CA PHE A 99 1.96 9.09 8.18
C PHE A 99 2.66 7.74 8.06
N ASP A 100 1.94 6.71 8.49
CA ASP A 100 2.27 5.31 8.25
C ASP A 100 1.20 4.74 7.31
N VAL A 101 1.57 4.39 6.09
CA VAL A 101 0.69 3.73 5.12
C VAL A 101 1.16 2.29 4.99
N PHE A 102 0.61 1.41 5.81
CA PHE A 102 0.90 -0.02 5.75
C PHE A 102 -0.24 -0.74 5.05
N LEU A 103 0.06 -1.45 3.97
CA LEU A 103 -0.92 -2.17 3.16
C LEU A 103 -0.43 -3.56 2.77
N CYS A 104 -1.37 -4.49 2.55
CA CYS A 104 -1.09 -5.82 2.03
C CYS A 104 -0.70 -5.78 0.54
N HIS A 105 -0.17 -6.90 0.03
CA HIS A 105 0.38 -7.00 -1.33
C HIS A 105 -0.54 -6.48 -2.46
N GLU A 106 -1.83 -6.75 -2.39
CA GLU A 106 -2.78 -6.44 -3.46
C GLU A 106 -3.18 -4.96 -3.51
N ALA A 107 -2.96 -4.23 -2.41
CA ALA A 107 -3.30 -2.82 -2.28
C ALA A 107 -2.15 -1.91 -2.73
N ASP A 108 -2.48 -0.68 -3.13
CA ASP A 108 -1.53 0.29 -3.66
C ASP A 108 -1.21 1.43 -2.66
N PRO A 109 -0.09 1.36 -1.91
CA PRO A 109 0.29 2.39 -0.97
C PRO A 109 0.69 3.68 -1.68
N THR A 110 1.15 3.64 -2.94
CA THR A 110 1.48 4.85 -3.69
C THR A 110 0.23 5.67 -3.94
N ALA A 111 -0.88 5.02 -4.33
CA ALA A 111 -2.18 5.69 -4.50
C ALA A 111 -2.67 6.35 -3.21
N ALA A 112 -2.52 5.69 -2.06
CA ALA A 112 -2.83 6.29 -0.76
C ALA A 112 -1.96 7.53 -0.47
N VAL A 113 -0.64 7.45 -0.69
CA VAL A 113 0.28 8.57 -0.46
C VAL A 113 -0.04 9.77 -1.36
N GLU A 114 -0.42 9.55 -2.63
CA GLU A 114 -0.81 10.64 -3.54
C GLU A 114 -2.10 11.35 -3.09
N VAL A 115 -3.06 10.64 -2.52
CA VAL A 115 -4.24 11.26 -1.89
C VAL A 115 -3.82 12.14 -0.72
N LEU A 116 -2.97 11.62 0.19
CA LEU A 116 -2.46 12.39 1.32
C LEU A 116 -1.73 13.64 0.83
N LYS A 117 -0.86 13.52 -0.16
CA LYS A 117 -0.13 14.66 -0.74
C LYS A 117 -1.07 15.72 -1.30
N THR A 118 -2.11 15.30 -2.01
CA THR A 118 -3.11 16.20 -2.60
C THR A 118 -3.86 17.00 -1.52
N VAL A 119 -4.21 16.36 -0.41
CA VAL A 119 -4.94 16.99 0.70
C VAL A 119 -4.02 17.89 1.53
N PHE A 120 -2.89 17.37 1.99
CA PHE A 120 -2.02 18.06 2.94
C PHE A 120 -1.10 19.09 2.27
N GLN A 121 -0.91 19.02 0.95
CA GLN A 121 -0.13 19.98 0.15
C GLN A 121 1.22 20.35 0.80
N PRO A 122 2.05 19.36 1.18
CA PRO A 122 3.28 19.63 1.87
C PRO A 122 4.24 20.43 0.98
N ARG A 123 5.02 21.32 1.59
CA ARG A 123 6.12 22.00 0.91
C ARG A 123 7.26 21.05 0.59
N GLN A 124 7.50 20.06 1.46
CA GLN A 124 8.50 19.02 1.27
C GLN A 124 7.94 17.67 1.74
N GLU A 125 8.27 16.62 1.01
CA GLU A 125 7.90 15.25 1.34
C GLU A 125 9.13 14.35 1.40
N GLN A 126 9.11 13.39 2.33
CA GLN A 126 10.03 12.27 2.34
C GLN A 126 9.21 10.99 2.50
N VAL A 127 9.36 10.07 1.56
CA VAL A 127 8.66 8.78 1.56
C VAL A 127 9.69 7.66 1.59
N ARG A 128 9.56 6.76 2.55
CA ARG A 128 10.38 5.55 2.64
C ARG A 128 9.50 4.32 2.66
N GLU A 129 9.63 3.48 1.65
CA GLU A 129 8.95 2.18 1.61
C GLU A 129 9.80 1.10 2.29
N ILE A 130 9.15 0.30 3.13
CA ILE A 130 9.72 -0.88 3.78
C ILE A 130 8.86 -2.08 3.41
N ARG A 131 9.48 -3.14 2.88
CA ARG A 131 8.80 -4.42 2.65
C ARG A 131 8.65 -5.16 3.96
N ARG A 132 7.46 -5.69 4.23
CA ARG A 132 7.12 -6.40 5.46
C ARG A 132 6.89 -7.87 5.16
N GLY A 133 7.58 -8.76 5.88
CA GLY A 133 7.45 -10.20 5.71
C GLY A 133 7.94 -10.68 4.34
N GLU A 134 9.21 -10.45 4.03
CA GLU A 134 9.83 -10.95 2.79
C GLU A 134 9.78 -12.48 2.76
N ILE A 135 9.16 -13.02 1.70
CA ILE A 135 8.99 -14.45 1.49
C ILE A 135 10.08 -14.89 0.52
N PHE A 136 11.08 -15.58 1.06
CA PHE A 136 12.10 -16.24 0.24
C PHE A 136 11.51 -17.56 -0.29
N PRO A 137 11.55 -17.80 -1.60
CA PRO A 137 11.18 -19.12 -2.12
C PRO A 137 12.07 -20.18 -1.46
N ARG A 138 11.48 -21.29 -1.06
CA ARG A 138 12.26 -22.42 -0.53
C ARG A 138 13.12 -22.96 -1.68
N GLN A 139 14.39 -23.30 -1.40
CA GLN A 139 15.28 -23.89 -2.42
C GLN A 139 14.59 -25.07 -3.11
N GLY A 140 14.48 -24.98 -4.45
CA GLY A 140 13.84 -26.00 -5.29
C GLY A 140 12.40 -25.72 -5.73
N GLU A 141 11.77 -24.64 -5.26
CA GLU A 141 10.41 -24.28 -5.68
C GLU A 141 10.45 -23.49 -7.01
N VAL A 142 10.04 -24.15 -8.10
CA VAL A 142 9.93 -23.52 -9.43
C VAL A 142 8.70 -22.62 -9.44
N ILE A 143 8.90 -21.30 -9.40
CA ILE A 143 7.82 -20.33 -9.59
C ILE A 143 7.30 -20.48 -11.03
N PRO A 144 6.03 -20.90 -11.26
CA PRO A 144 5.49 -20.97 -12.61
C PRO A 144 5.46 -19.56 -13.18
N ARG A 145 6.00 -19.38 -14.41
CA ARG A 145 5.86 -18.10 -15.11
C ARG A 145 4.37 -17.82 -15.30
N SER A 146 3.89 -16.70 -14.77
CA SER A 146 2.53 -16.22 -14.99
C SER A 146 2.26 -16.24 -16.48
N HIS A 147 1.26 -17.01 -16.91
CA HIS A 147 0.88 -17.10 -18.31
C HIS A 147 0.50 -15.69 -18.78
N ALA A 148 1.24 -15.17 -19.76
CA ALA A 148 0.81 -13.99 -20.49
C ALA A 148 -0.59 -14.29 -21.04
N SER A 149 -1.57 -13.48 -20.63
CA SER A 149 -2.94 -13.56 -21.10
C SER A 149 -2.95 -13.50 -22.64
N THR A 150 -3.20 -14.63 -23.30
CA THR A 150 -3.59 -14.64 -24.71
C THR A 150 -5.07 -14.29 -24.77
N ALA A 151 -5.37 -13.00 -24.84
CA ALA A 151 -6.68 -12.54 -25.32
C ALA A 151 -6.77 -12.88 -26.82
N LYS A 152 -7.46 -13.97 -27.16
CA LYS A 152 -7.97 -14.18 -28.52
C LYS A 152 -9.23 -13.34 -28.68
N ALA A 153 -9.15 -12.30 -29.49
CA ALA A 153 -10.31 -11.64 -30.06
C ALA A 153 -10.75 -12.44 -31.31
N GLU A 154 -11.93 -13.04 -31.26
CA GLU A 154 -12.65 -13.48 -32.46
C GLU A 154 -13.96 -12.68 -32.55
N SER A 155 -13.99 -11.74 -33.48
CA SER A 155 -15.19 -11.02 -33.93
C SER A 155 -15.75 -11.75 -35.17
N PRO A 156 -17.05 -12.07 -35.25
CA PRO A 156 -17.63 -12.58 -36.49
C PRO A 156 -18.17 -11.40 -37.31
N ILE A 157 -17.39 -10.90 -38.27
CA ILE A 157 -17.94 -10.14 -39.40
C ILE A 157 -17.34 -10.70 -40.68
N GLY A 158 -18.07 -11.63 -41.31
CA GLY A 158 -17.86 -12.10 -42.68
C GLY A 158 -18.89 -11.49 -43.64
N PRO A 159 -18.62 -11.45 -44.96
CA PRO A 159 -18.97 -10.33 -45.83
C PRO A 159 -20.37 -10.40 -46.46
N ARG A 160 -20.88 -9.23 -46.86
CA ARG A 160 -22.05 -9.08 -47.73
C ARG A 160 -21.73 -9.52 -49.17
N GLY A 161 -22.66 -10.23 -49.81
CA GLY A 161 -22.73 -10.51 -51.25
C GLY A 161 -24.10 -11.14 -51.63
N PRO A 162 -24.51 -11.16 -52.91
CA PRO A 162 -25.57 -10.26 -53.39
C PRO A 162 -26.96 -10.89 -53.60
N ARG A 163 -27.94 -10.00 -53.82
CA ARG A 163 -29.37 -10.25 -54.09
C ARG A 163 -29.63 -11.14 -55.31
N THR A 164 -30.68 -11.96 -55.26
CA THR A 164 -31.52 -12.35 -56.42
C THR A 164 -33.00 -12.51 -56.04
N ASN A 165 -33.88 -12.07 -56.95
CA ASN A 165 -35.36 -12.02 -56.93
C ASN A 165 -36.05 -13.39 -57.09
N ARG A 166 -37.32 -13.48 -56.63
CA ARG A 166 -38.50 -14.29 -57.07
C ARG A 166 -39.36 -14.58 -55.82
N HIS A 167 -40.68 -14.42 -55.75
CA HIS A 167 -41.80 -14.19 -56.67
C HIS A 167 -42.81 -13.26 -55.99
#